data_AF-A0A7I0J6D6-F1
#
_entry.id   AF-A0A7I0J6D6-F1
#
_cell.length_a   1.000
_cell.length_b   1.000
_cell.length_c   1.000
_cell.angle_alpha   90.00
_cell.angle_beta   90.00
_cell.angle_gamma   90.00
#
_symmetry.space_group_name_H-M   'P 1'
#
loop_
_entity.id
_entity.type
_entity.pdbx_description
1 polymer ?
#
loop_
_entity_poly.entity_id
_entity_poly.type
_entity_poly.pdbx_seq_one_letter_code
_entity_poly.pdbx_strand_id
1 'polypeptide(L)'
;GGLRALLSTTGAKPGTDMVVGAYRRRTDGLDRKFKTPVGYMAAGLANASAYLEGRMRSIAVGSALVSRRAVGDARFPTGLAYDEDTLFWVRVMSKAPLAVVTQPIMTYIVSSARSDDRFTVKPARRFLEWRLALRELADCGIPKSSRKAR
;
A
#
# COMPACT_ATOMS: atom_id res chain seq x y z
N GLY A 1 12.64 12.08 -12.68
CA GLY A 1 11.31 11.53 -12.33
C GLY A 1 11.35 10.01 -12.33
N GLY A 2 10.24 9.35 -11.99
CA GLY A 2 10.14 7.88 -11.95
C GLY A 2 11.06 7.24 -10.91
N LEU A 3 11.60 6.04 -11.21
CA LEU A 3 12.51 5.30 -10.32
C LEU A 3 13.70 6.13 -9.82
N ARG A 4 14.26 7.01 -10.68
CA ARG A 4 15.38 7.88 -10.30
C ARG A 4 15.05 8.79 -9.12
N ALA A 5 13.81 9.28 -9.04
CA ALA A 5 13.37 10.14 -7.93
C ALA A 5 13.20 9.33 -6.62
N LEU A 6 12.80 8.06 -6.72
CA LEU A 6 12.75 7.17 -5.56
C LEU A 6 14.16 6.86 -5.06
N LEU A 7 15.10 6.53 -5.96
CA LEU A 7 16.50 6.26 -5.63
C LEU A 7 17.25 7.48 -5.08
N SER A 8 17.03 8.68 -5.64
CA SER A 8 17.67 9.88 -5.09
C SER A 8 17.24 10.15 -3.64
N THR A 9 16.00 9.76 -3.29
CA THR A 9 15.48 9.92 -1.93
C THR A 9 16.11 8.96 -0.95
N THR A 10 16.40 7.71 -1.36
CA THR A 10 17.13 6.77 -0.49
C THR A 10 18.56 7.23 -0.24
N GLY A 11 19.22 7.85 -1.24
CA GLY A 11 20.54 8.45 -1.07
C GLY A 11 20.55 9.68 -0.14
N ALA A 12 19.53 10.55 -0.24
CA ALA A 12 19.41 11.74 0.59
C ALA A 12 18.99 11.45 2.05
N LYS A 13 18.38 10.29 2.32
CA LYS A 13 17.91 9.87 3.65
C LYS A 13 18.43 8.47 3.99
N PRO A 14 19.70 8.35 4.41
CA PRO A 14 20.28 7.08 4.84
C PRO A 14 19.40 6.39 5.89
N GLY A 15 19.26 5.07 5.79
CA GLY A 15 18.40 4.27 6.68
C GLY A 15 16.92 4.21 6.25
N THR A 16 16.54 4.87 5.15
CA THR A 16 15.20 4.66 4.54
C THR A 16 15.16 3.33 3.82
N ASP A 17 14.26 2.44 4.26
CA ASP A 17 14.06 1.13 3.64
C ASP A 17 12.87 1.10 2.67
N MET A 18 12.00 2.11 2.72
CA MET A 18 10.84 2.22 1.84
C MET A 18 10.64 3.67 1.40
N VAL A 19 10.48 3.88 0.09
CA VAL A 19 10.13 5.19 -0.48
C VAL A 19 8.84 5.07 -1.26
N VAL A 20 7.84 5.90 -0.93
CA VAL A 20 6.55 5.95 -1.62
C VAL A 20 6.44 7.23 -2.43
N GLY A 21 6.23 7.10 -3.73
CA GLY A 21 6.01 8.20 -4.66
C GLY A 21 4.54 8.52 -4.90
N ALA A 22 4.27 9.75 -5.30
CA ALA A 22 2.98 10.16 -5.82
C ALA A 22 2.71 9.51 -7.19
N TYR A 23 1.44 9.42 -7.57
CA TYR A 23 1.03 8.88 -8.86
C TYR A 23 -0.16 9.65 -9.45
N ARG A 24 -0.30 9.62 -10.76
CA ARG A 24 -1.49 10.09 -11.46
C ARG A 24 -2.46 8.94 -11.60
N ARG A 25 -3.73 9.11 -11.19
CA ARG A 25 -4.75 8.08 -11.38
C ARG A 25 -5.55 8.38 -12.64
N ARG A 26 -5.54 7.44 -13.57
CA ARG A 26 -6.40 7.43 -14.76
C ARG A 26 -7.47 6.35 -14.56
N THR A 27 -8.74 6.72 -14.70
CA THR A 27 -9.86 5.76 -14.57
C THR A 27 -10.64 5.77 -15.87
N ASP A 28 -10.76 4.60 -16.50
CA ASP A 28 -11.45 4.41 -17.78
C ASP A 28 -10.99 5.42 -18.85
N GLY A 29 -9.68 5.58 -18.99
CA GLY A 29 -9.10 6.51 -19.97
C GLY A 29 -9.16 7.99 -19.60
N LEU A 30 -9.72 8.37 -18.45
CA LEU A 30 -9.80 9.77 -18.00
C LEU A 30 -8.85 10.07 -16.86
N ASP A 31 -8.05 11.13 -17.01
CA ASP A 31 -7.20 11.64 -15.94
C ASP A 31 -8.08 12.24 -14.85
N ARG A 32 -8.08 11.59 -13.69
CA ARG A 32 -9.03 11.92 -12.63
C ARG A 32 -8.39 12.71 -11.51
N LYS A 33 -7.29 12.20 -10.95
CA LYS A 33 -6.70 12.77 -9.72
C LYS A 33 -5.20 12.52 -9.63
N PHE A 34 -4.51 13.54 -9.15
CA PHE A 34 -3.16 13.38 -8.61
C PHE A 34 -3.23 12.82 -7.19
N LYS A 35 -2.43 11.80 -6.88
CA LYS A 35 -2.43 11.10 -5.60
C LYS A 35 -1.06 11.24 -4.95
N THR A 36 -0.98 12.10 -3.94
CA THR A 36 0.21 12.30 -3.12
C THR A 36 0.16 11.40 -1.89
N PRO A 37 1.29 10.78 -1.49
CA PRO A 37 1.40 9.97 -0.28
C PRO A 37 1.55 10.89 0.96
N VAL A 38 0.56 11.74 1.20
CA VAL A 38 0.53 12.64 2.37
C VAL A 38 0.12 11.85 3.61
N GLY A 39 0.76 12.15 4.74
CA GLY A 39 0.42 11.61 6.06
C GLY A 39 1.35 10.50 6.53
N TYR A 40 2.14 9.89 5.64
CA TYR A 40 3.13 8.91 6.06
C TYR A 40 4.25 9.56 6.88
N MET A 41 4.56 8.93 8.01
CA MET A 41 5.62 9.33 8.94
C MET A 41 6.83 8.40 8.83
N ALA A 42 7.90 8.66 9.58
CA ALA A 42 9.00 7.71 9.69
C ALA A 42 8.61 6.43 10.48
N ALA A 43 7.60 6.52 11.34
CA ALA A 43 7.17 5.43 12.22
C ALA A 43 6.35 4.36 11.47
N GLY A 44 6.97 3.21 11.21
CA GLY A 44 6.41 2.12 10.41
C GLY A 44 5.08 1.54 10.94
N LEU A 45 5.02 1.12 12.20
CA LEU A 45 3.81 0.56 12.81
C LEU A 45 2.62 1.53 12.85
N ALA A 46 2.89 2.81 13.10
CA ALA A 46 1.86 3.84 13.10
C ALA A 46 1.27 4.02 11.70
N ASN A 47 2.12 4.05 10.67
CA ASN A 47 1.66 4.11 9.28
C ASN A 47 0.86 2.86 8.89
N ALA A 48 1.34 1.66 9.25
CA ALA A 48 0.67 0.39 8.99
C ALA A 48 -0.74 0.35 9.60
N SER A 49 -0.88 0.78 10.85
CA SER A 49 -2.17 0.85 11.53
C SER A 49 -3.10 1.88 10.87
N ALA A 50 -2.59 3.08 10.58
CA ALA A 50 -3.35 4.13 9.93
C ALA A 50 -3.75 3.78 8.48
N TYR A 51 -2.95 2.96 7.79
CA TYR A 51 -3.25 2.44 6.46
C TYR A 51 -4.46 1.49 6.48
N LEU A 52 -4.48 0.53 7.42
CA LEU A 52 -5.62 -0.37 7.60
C LEU A 52 -6.89 0.37 8.02
N GLU A 53 -6.75 1.41 8.85
CA GLU A 53 -7.87 2.27 9.28
C GLU A 53 -8.38 3.21 8.17
N GLY A 54 -7.76 3.21 6.98
CA GLY A 54 -8.15 4.07 5.87
C GLY A 54 -7.82 5.55 6.07
N ARG A 55 -6.99 5.89 7.07
CA ARG A 55 -6.54 7.26 7.35
C ARG A 55 -5.39 7.70 6.45
N MET A 56 -4.68 6.74 5.84
CA MET A 56 -3.60 7.00 4.89
C MET A 56 -4.05 6.81 3.44
N ARG A 57 -3.38 7.50 2.52
CA ARG A 57 -3.61 7.32 1.08
C ARG A 57 -3.04 5.97 0.63
N SER A 58 -3.81 5.23 -0.17
CA SER A 58 -3.40 3.96 -0.76
C SER A 58 -2.08 4.07 -1.53
N ILE A 59 -1.23 3.05 -1.42
CA ILE A 59 0.00 2.91 -2.21
C ILE A 59 -0.35 2.08 -3.44
N ALA A 60 -0.16 2.66 -4.63
CA ALA A 60 -0.35 1.91 -5.86
C ALA A 60 0.84 0.98 -6.10
N VAL A 61 0.58 -0.24 -6.55
CA VAL A 61 1.66 -1.14 -6.99
C VAL A 61 2.46 -0.47 -8.12
N GLY A 62 3.78 -0.40 -7.94
CA GLY A 62 4.69 0.35 -8.82
C GLY A 62 5.03 1.76 -8.35
N SER A 63 4.31 2.32 -7.36
CA SER A 63 4.58 3.64 -6.79
C SER A 63 5.51 3.64 -5.57
N ALA A 64 6.15 2.51 -5.28
CA ALA A 64 7.04 2.39 -4.13
C ALA A 64 8.34 1.66 -4.51
N LEU A 65 9.43 2.07 -3.89
CA LEU A 65 10.72 1.38 -3.89
C LEU A 65 10.99 0.86 -2.49
N VAL A 66 11.31 -0.43 -2.36
CA VAL A 66 11.51 -1.08 -1.06
C VAL A 66 12.84 -1.82 -1.08
N SER A 67 13.61 -1.71 0.00
CA SER A 67 14.84 -2.46 0.18
C SER A 67 14.56 -3.95 0.29
N ARG A 68 15.46 -4.78 -0.22
CA ARG A 68 15.33 -6.24 -0.14
C ARG A 68 15.20 -6.72 1.30
N ARG A 69 15.92 -6.08 2.23
CA ARG A 69 15.86 -6.37 3.67
C ARG A 69 14.47 -6.11 4.25
N ALA A 70 13.86 -4.97 3.92
CA ALA A 70 12.51 -4.66 4.37
C ALA A 70 11.46 -5.58 3.74
N VAL A 71 11.61 -6.02 2.49
CA VAL A 71 10.73 -7.06 1.93
C VAL A 71 10.86 -8.35 2.75
N GLY A 72 12.08 -8.88 2.87
CA GLY A 72 12.33 -10.16 3.54
C GLY A 72 11.42 -11.26 2.98
N ASP A 73 10.69 -11.94 3.85
CA ASP A 73 9.76 -13.01 3.49
C ASP A 73 8.32 -12.53 3.18
N ALA A 74 8.06 -11.22 3.21
CA ALA A 74 6.75 -10.70 2.88
C ALA A 74 6.40 -11.01 1.41
N ARG A 75 5.23 -11.59 1.18
CA ARG A 75 4.68 -11.88 -0.15
C ARG A 75 3.23 -11.41 -0.22
N PHE A 76 2.76 -11.18 -1.45
CA PHE A 76 1.34 -11.00 -1.71
C PHE A 76 0.60 -12.31 -1.37
N PRO A 77 -0.52 -12.26 -0.64
CA PRO A 77 -1.33 -13.45 -0.40
C PRO A 77 -1.89 -14.00 -1.71
N THR A 78 -1.66 -15.29 -1.95
CA THR A 78 -2.16 -16.00 -3.12
C THR A 78 -3.51 -16.63 -2.77
N GLY A 79 -4.61 -16.01 -3.19
CA GLY A 79 -5.97 -16.50 -2.88
C GLY A 79 -6.99 -15.39 -2.65
N LEU A 80 -6.54 -14.14 -2.49
CA LEU A 80 -7.41 -12.98 -2.47
C LEU A 80 -7.66 -12.48 -3.89
N ALA A 81 -8.90 -12.07 -4.16
CA ALA A 81 -9.26 -11.45 -5.43
C ALA A 81 -8.88 -9.95 -5.49
N TYR A 82 -8.77 -9.30 -4.33
CA TYR A 82 -8.46 -7.88 -4.17
C TYR A 82 -7.73 -7.61 -2.85
N ASP A 83 -7.09 -6.44 -2.78
CA ASP A 83 -6.38 -5.89 -1.61
C ASP A 83 -5.17 -6.72 -1.13
N GLU A 84 -4.67 -7.64 -1.96
CA GLU A 84 -3.43 -8.35 -1.72
C GLU A 84 -2.26 -7.39 -1.45
N ASP A 85 -2.27 -6.25 -2.14
CA ASP A 85 -1.30 -5.17 -2.00
C ASP A 85 -1.39 -4.48 -0.66
N THR A 86 -2.59 -4.29 -0.12
CA THR A 86 -2.80 -3.69 1.19
C THR A 86 -2.14 -4.52 2.29
N LEU A 87 -2.28 -5.85 2.25
CA LEU A 87 -1.62 -6.74 3.22
C LEU A 87 -0.10 -6.72 3.06
N PHE A 88 0.38 -6.73 1.82
CA PHE A 88 1.81 -6.62 1.54
C PHE A 88 2.41 -5.31 2.07
N TRP A 89 1.80 -4.17 1.76
CA TRP A 89 2.28 -2.87 2.21
C TRP A 89 2.29 -2.75 3.72
N VAL A 90 1.26 -3.26 4.39
CA VAL A 90 1.18 -3.25 5.85
C VAL A 90 2.30 -4.08 6.48
N ARG A 91 2.60 -5.28 5.94
CA ARG A 91 3.72 -6.13 6.41
C ARG A 91 5.09 -5.50 6.20
N VAL A 92 5.30 -4.83 5.07
CA VAL A 92 6.59 -4.18 4.78
C VAL A 92 6.74 -2.93 5.64
N MET A 93 5.72 -2.09 5.66
CA MET A 93 5.75 -0.79 6.33
C MET A 93 5.79 -0.90 7.85
N SER A 94 5.25 -1.97 8.45
CA SER A 94 5.34 -2.19 9.90
C SER A 94 6.79 -2.25 10.42
N LYS A 95 7.74 -2.61 9.54
CA LYS A 95 9.17 -2.82 9.87
C LYS A 95 10.14 -1.91 9.09
N ALA A 96 9.66 -1.11 8.15
CA ALA A 96 10.51 -0.31 7.26
C ALA A 96 10.41 1.19 7.57
N PRO A 97 11.52 1.86 7.91
CA PRO A 97 11.58 3.32 7.89
C PRO A 97 11.20 3.85 6.50
N LEU A 98 10.26 4.79 6.47
CA LEU A 98 9.60 5.23 5.25
C LEU A 98 9.85 6.71 4.94
N ALA A 99 10.14 7.01 3.67
CA ALA A 99 10.13 8.36 3.13
C ALA A 99 9.14 8.51 1.98
N VAL A 100 8.79 9.76 1.66
CA VAL A 100 7.81 10.09 0.62
C VAL A 100 8.42 10.98 -0.45
N VAL A 101 7.97 10.79 -1.69
CA VAL A 101 8.25 11.65 -2.84
C VAL A 101 6.93 12.22 -3.34
N THR A 102 6.79 13.53 -3.32
CA THR A 102 5.57 14.22 -3.76
C THR A 102 5.49 14.37 -5.27
N GLN A 103 6.55 14.11 -6.02
CA GLN A 103 6.52 14.14 -7.48
C GLN A 103 5.79 12.88 -8.03
N PRO A 104 4.95 13.02 -9.07
CA PRO A 104 4.37 11.87 -9.74
C PRO A 104 5.48 11.00 -10.35
N ILE A 105 5.54 9.73 -9.94
CA ILE A 105 6.51 8.75 -10.45
C ILE A 105 5.93 7.86 -11.55
N MET A 106 4.60 7.71 -11.58
CA MET A 106 3.89 6.88 -12.57
C MET A 106 2.43 7.32 -12.77
N THR A 107 1.80 6.73 -13.79
CA THR A 107 0.35 6.75 -14.00
C THR A 107 -0.25 5.38 -13.65
N TYR A 108 -1.19 5.35 -12.73
CA TYR A 108 -1.94 4.16 -12.33
C TYR A 108 -3.28 4.10 -13.07
N ILE A 109 -3.47 3.05 -13.86
CA ILE A 109 -4.68 2.83 -14.66
C ILE A 109 -5.66 1.97 -13.85
N VAL A 110 -6.88 2.47 -13.71
CA VAL A 110 -7.96 1.79 -12.97
C VAL A 110 -9.13 1.54 -13.91
N SER A 111 -9.67 0.33 -13.84
CA SER A 111 -10.95 -0.04 -14.45
C SER A 111 -12.06 0.09 -13.41
N SER A 112 -13.12 0.82 -13.74
CA SER A 112 -14.33 0.88 -12.91
C SER A 112 -14.97 -0.50 -12.79
N ALA A 113 -15.16 -1.21 -13.91
CA ALA A 113 -15.72 -2.56 -13.93
C ALA A 113 -15.00 -3.51 -12.94
N ARG A 114 -13.66 -3.56 -12.98
CA ARG A 114 -12.88 -4.36 -12.02
C ARG A 114 -13.05 -3.90 -10.57
N SER A 115 -13.20 -2.59 -10.36
CA SER A 115 -13.43 -2.02 -9.02
C SER A 115 -14.81 -2.39 -8.47
N ASP A 116 -15.82 -2.44 -9.33
CA ASP A 116 -17.20 -2.77 -8.97
C ASP A 116 -17.37 -4.28 -8.73
N ASP A 117 -16.67 -5.12 -9.50
CA ASP A 117 -16.64 -6.58 -9.33
C ASP A 117 -16.27 -7.03 -7.91
N ARG A 118 -15.49 -6.21 -7.20
CA ARG A 118 -15.14 -6.42 -5.79
C ARG A 118 -16.38 -6.55 -4.90
N PHE A 119 -17.44 -5.82 -5.22
CA PHE A 119 -18.67 -5.73 -4.43
C PHE A 119 -19.80 -6.59 -4.99
N THR A 120 -19.74 -6.99 -6.26
CA THR A 120 -20.83 -7.71 -6.93
C THR A 120 -20.56 -9.22 -7.06
N VAL A 121 -19.31 -9.65 -7.24
CA VAL A 121 -18.99 -11.06 -7.48
C VAL A 121 -18.58 -11.76 -6.18
N LYS A 122 -19.41 -12.72 -5.73
CA LYS A 122 -19.21 -13.52 -4.50
C LYS A 122 -18.82 -12.67 -3.25
N PRO A 123 -19.53 -11.57 -2.95
CA PRO A 123 -19.09 -10.57 -1.97
C PRO A 123 -18.90 -11.13 -0.56
N ALA A 124 -19.83 -11.97 -0.08
CA ALA A 124 -19.73 -12.57 1.25
C ALA A 124 -18.49 -13.46 1.40
N ARG A 125 -18.23 -14.33 0.42
CA ARG A 125 -17.05 -15.21 0.42
C ARG A 125 -15.76 -14.41 0.39
N ARG A 126 -15.65 -13.43 -0.51
CA ARG A 126 -14.44 -12.60 -0.65
C ARG A 126 -14.19 -11.75 0.60
N PHE A 127 -15.25 -11.25 1.23
CA PHE A 127 -15.14 -10.55 2.50
C PHE A 127 -14.57 -11.46 3.59
N LEU A 128 -15.06 -12.70 3.71
CA LEU A 128 -14.54 -13.65 4.70
C LEU A 128 -13.08 -14.02 4.43
N GLU A 129 -12.71 -14.30 3.17
CA GLU A 129 -11.33 -14.55 2.75
C GLU A 129 -10.41 -13.37 3.15
N TRP A 130 -10.84 -12.14 2.86
CA TRP A 130 -10.14 -10.91 3.27
C TRP A 130 -9.99 -10.80 4.80
N ARG A 131 -11.06 -11.07 5.55
CA ARG A 131 -11.04 -11.00 7.03
C ARG A 131 -10.12 -12.03 7.64
N LEU A 132 -10.00 -13.22 7.05
CA LEU A 132 -9.05 -14.24 7.49
C LEU A 132 -7.61 -13.79 7.22
N ALA A 133 -7.32 -13.29 6.03
CA ALA A 133 -5.99 -12.78 5.68
C ALA A 133 -5.55 -11.61 6.56
N LEU A 134 -6.47 -10.71 6.96
CA LEU A 134 -6.18 -9.64 7.93
C LEU A 134 -5.74 -10.16 9.31
N ARG A 135 -6.18 -11.35 9.73
CA ARG A 135 -5.78 -11.92 11.03
C ARG A 135 -4.31 -12.32 11.02
N GLU A 136 -3.78 -12.70 9.85
CA GLU A 136 -2.37 -13.07 9.71
C GLU A 136 -1.43 -11.92 10.06
N LEU A 137 -1.88 -10.66 9.94
CA LEU A 137 -1.10 -9.48 10.34
C LEU A 137 -0.92 -9.34 11.87
N ALA A 138 -1.37 -10.31 12.67
CA ALA A 138 -1.12 -10.34 14.11
C ALA A 138 0.37 -10.37 14.45
N ASP A 139 1.15 -11.06 13.62
CA ASP A 139 2.60 -11.21 13.72
C ASP A 139 3.35 -9.88 13.54
N CYS A 140 2.75 -8.91 12.86
CA CYS A 140 3.34 -7.61 12.57
C CYS A 140 3.25 -6.60 13.73
N GLY A 141 2.80 -7.00 14.92
CA GLY A 141 2.65 -6.11 16.07
C GLY A 141 1.52 -5.08 15.92
N ILE A 142 0.63 -5.26 14.95
CA ILE A 142 -0.46 -4.31 14.68
C ILE A 142 -1.61 -4.53 15.68
N PRO A 143 -2.11 -3.45 16.34
CA PRO A 143 -3.21 -3.55 17.29
C PRO A 143 -4.44 -4.25 16.69
N LYS A 144 -5.14 -5.04 17.51
CA LYS A 144 -6.37 -5.71 17.08
C LYS A 144 -7.46 -4.72 16.67
N SER A 145 -7.49 -3.53 17.29
CA SER A 145 -8.40 -2.43 16.95
C SER A 145 -8.23 -1.97 15.50
N SER A 146 -6.99 -1.79 15.04
CA SER A 146 -6.69 -1.36 13.66
C SER A 146 -6.98 -2.44 12.61
N ARG A 147 -6.98 -3.72 13.00
CA ARG A 147 -7.35 -4.87 12.13
C ARG A 147 -8.85 -5.12 12.01
N LYS A 148 -9.69 -4.31 12.67
CA LYS A 148 -11.17 -4.39 12.58
C LYS A 148 -11.76 -3.50 11.49
N ALA A 149 -10.96 -2.66 10.84
CA ALA A 149 -11.46 -1.69 9.87
C ALA A 149 -11.89 -2.36 8.54
N ARG A 150 -13.17 -2.75 8.47
CA ARG A 150 -14.14 -2.54 7.39
C ARG A 150 -15.37 -3.42 7.62
#